data_AF-A0A8S4S7U9-F1
#
_entry.id   AF-A0A8S4S7U9-F1
#
_cell.length_a   1.000
_cell.length_b   1.000
_cell.length_c   1.000
_cell.angle_alpha   90.00
_cell.angle_beta   90.00
_cell.angle_gamma   90.00
#
_symmetry.space_group_name_H-M   'P 1'
#
loop_
_entity.id
_entity.type
_entity.pdbx_description
1 polymer ?
#
loop_
_entity_poly.entity_id
_entity_poly.type
_entity_poly.pdbx_seq_one_letter_code
_entity_poly.pdbx_strand_id
1 'polypeptide(L)'
;MYIFLRSFDQHDKCGLVWIPRVVAYRCRTCGISPCMSICRECFHRGDHSTHDFNMFLSQAGGACDCGDNSVMREDGYRHFPALAPRLKHTTLLEEFIFWTFKYEFPQNVVCFLLNMLPDQDYKEHLTRTFVLHYARIPLVLEGSADPDTLSNRVVHMSVQLFSNEALALRCVQSLQLLHVMVLSLRLMMAKVLVRAEPHAPAASRHRVIDCTRRVMKEHCYWPLVSDFNNVLSHRSVALLFLQDDALVHMWFEFLSMLQGECDLAIQLSLAAAVKPARPRVLDNVLSAV
;
A
#
# COMPACT_ATOMS: atom_id res chain seq x y z
N MET A 1 -10.70 20.55 -6.05
CA MET A 1 -10.77 20.61 -4.58
C MET A 1 -12.05 19.90 -4.14
N TYR A 2 -11.94 18.78 -3.40
CA TYR A 2 -12.98 17.81 -2.99
C TYR A 2 -13.37 16.69 -3.99
N ILE A 3 -13.29 15.45 -3.47
CA ILE A 3 -13.76 14.15 -4.00
C ILE A 3 -12.84 13.47 -5.04
N PHE A 4 -11.80 12.78 -4.55
CA PHE A 4 -11.27 11.56 -5.18
C PHE A 4 -10.58 10.62 -4.16
N LEU A 5 -11.03 10.66 -2.90
CA LEU A 5 -10.40 9.95 -1.77
C LEU A 5 -11.42 9.21 -0.89
N ARG A 6 -12.59 8.84 -1.43
CA ARG A 6 -13.61 8.09 -0.68
C ARG A 6 -13.46 6.56 -0.73
N SER A 7 -12.30 6.04 -1.10
CA SER A 7 -12.08 4.58 -1.12
C SER A 7 -10.69 4.15 -0.65
N PHE A 8 -10.12 4.87 0.33
CA PHE A 8 -9.19 4.31 1.29
C PHE A 8 -9.64 4.78 2.67
N ASP A 9 -10.18 3.85 3.44
CA ASP A 9 -11.04 4.00 4.62
C ASP A 9 -11.00 5.37 5.33
N GLN A 10 -12.07 6.14 5.09
CA GLN A 10 -12.43 7.28 5.90
C GLN A 10 -12.89 6.77 7.28
N HIS A 11 -11.96 6.53 8.19
CA HIS A 11 -12.27 6.61 9.61
C HIS A 11 -11.98 8.04 10.08
N ASP A 12 -12.90 8.95 9.74
CA ASP A 12 -13.12 10.11 10.62
C ASP A 12 -13.31 9.57 12.04
N LYS A 13 -12.77 10.29 13.05
CA LYS A 13 -12.87 9.88 14.46
C LYS A 13 -14.28 9.41 14.77
N CYS A 14 -14.42 8.15 15.18
CA CYS A 14 -15.73 7.52 15.39
C CYS A 14 -16.50 8.23 16.51
N GLY A 15 -15.89 8.34 17.70
CA GLY A 15 -16.45 9.07 18.83
C GLY A 15 -17.77 8.51 19.38
N LEU A 16 -18.21 7.32 18.96
CA LEU A 16 -19.44 6.69 19.45
C LEU A 16 -19.37 6.53 20.97
N VAL A 17 -20.25 7.22 21.69
CA VAL A 17 -20.38 7.14 23.15
C VAL A 17 -21.36 6.03 23.52
N TRP A 18 -21.03 5.26 24.56
CA TRP A 18 -21.87 4.20 25.09
C TRP A 18 -22.02 4.26 26.61
N ILE A 19 -23.07 3.58 27.08
CA ILE A 19 -23.36 3.32 28.49
C ILE A 19 -22.73 1.96 28.93
N PRO A 20 -22.74 1.60 30.22
CA PRO A 20 -22.25 0.30 30.67
C PRO A 20 -22.96 -0.88 29.99
N ARG A 21 -22.30 -2.04 29.99
CA ARG A 21 -22.75 -3.32 29.40
C ARG A 21 -22.77 -3.35 27.85
N VAL A 22 -21.89 -2.58 27.21
CA VAL A 22 -21.65 -2.65 25.77
C VAL A 22 -20.38 -3.45 25.48
N VAL A 23 -20.42 -4.30 24.44
CA VAL A 23 -19.24 -5.04 23.97
C VAL A 23 -18.34 -4.08 23.20
N ALA A 24 -17.10 -3.92 23.69
CA ALA A 24 -16.07 -3.11 23.07
C ALA A 24 -14.78 -3.94 22.89
N TYR A 25 -13.89 -3.44 22.07
CA TYR A 25 -12.63 -4.09 21.72
C TYR A 25 -11.47 -3.20 22.08
N ARG A 26 -10.35 -3.80 22.48
CA ARG A 26 -9.09 -3.11 22.68
C ARG A 26 -8.04 -3.78 21.84
N CYS A 27 -7.54 -3.08 20.84
CA CYS A 27 -6.48 -3.56 19.96
C CYS A 27 -5.13 -3.10 20.52
N ARG A 28 -4.34 -4.01 21.08
CA ARG A 28 -3.03 -3.71 21.67
C ARG A 28 -1.99 -3.42 20.59
N THR A 29 -2.15 -4.02 19.42
CA THR A 29 -1.34 -3.73 18.23
C THR A 29 -1.56 -2.31 17.70
N CYS A 30 -2.76 -1.73 17.84
CA CYS A 30 -3.04 -0.36 17.40
C CYS A 30 -3.06 0.65 18.56
N GLY A 31 -3.16 0.22 19.81
CA GLY A 31 -3.19 1.13 20.96
C GLY A 31 -1.83 1.76 21.23
N ILE A 32 -1.83 3.07 21.53
CA ILE A 32 -0.74 3.77 22.24
C ILE A 32 -1.01 3.67 23.74
N SER A 33 -2.26 3.89 24.14
CA SER A 33 -2.72 3.83 25.53
C SER A 33 -3.37 2.48 25.85
N PRO A 34 -3.10 1.89 27.03
CA PRO A 34 -3.76 0.65 27.48
C PRO A 34 -5.26 0.84 27.75
N CYS A 35 -5.75 2.08 27.80
CA CYS A 35 -7.16 2.39 28.01
C CYS A 35 -7.96 2.46 26.70
N MET A 36 -7.29 2.49 25.55
CA MET A 36 -7.94 2.63 24.24
C MET A 36 -9.02 1.57 24.02
N SER A 37 -10.15 1.98 23.46
CA SER A 37 -11.28 1.12 23.15
C SER A 37 -11.96 1.51 21.83
N ILE A 38 -12.33 0.51 21.04
CA ILE A 38 -13.02 0.67 19.76
C ILE A 38 -14.34 -0.08 19.76
N CYS A 39 -15.36 0.48 19.10
CA CYS A 39 -16.66 -0.16 18.95
C CYS A 39 -16.58 -1.36 18.00
N ARG A 40 -17.61 -2.20 18.01
CA ARG A 40 -17.70 -3.38 17.13
C ARG A 40 -17.56 -3.05 15.65
N GLU A 41 -18.18 -1.96 15.22
CA GLU A 41 -18.15 -1.57 13.82
C GLU A 41 -16.74 -1.16 13.39
N CYS A 42 -16.07 -0.30 14.15
CA CYS A 42 -14.68 0.09 13.89
C CYS A 42 -13.71 -1.08 14.02
N PHE A 43 -13.97 -2.02 14.96
CA PHE A 43 -13.18 -3.24 15.08
C PHE A 43 -13.17 -4.05 13.78
N HIS A 44 -14.34 -4.25 13.17
CA HIS A 44 -14.47 -5.03 11.93
C HIS A 44 -14.05 -4.23 10.68
N ARG A 45 -14.40 -2.94 10.60
CA ARG A 45 -14.02 -2.11 9.45
C ARG A 45 -12.52 -1.82 9.40
N GLY A 46 -11.86 -1.66 10.55
CA GLY A 46 -10.41 -1.46 10.64
C GLY A 46 -9.59 -2.76 10.60
N ASP A 47 -10.22 -3.88 10.23
CA ASP A 47 -9.61 -5.22 10.16
C ASP A 47 -8.77 -5.63 11.38
N HIS A 48 -9.19 -5.21 12.58
CA HIS A 48 -8.47 -5.50 13.82
C HIS A 48 -8.61 -6.96 14.30
N SER A 49 -9.27 -7.81 13.51
CA SER A 49 -9.54 -9.21 13.84
C SER A 49 -8.30 -10.11 13.81
N THR A 50 -7.23 -9.64 13.18
CA THR A 50 -5.94 -10.32 13.03
C THR A 50 -4.87 -9.78 13.99
N HIS A 51 -5.18 -8.71 14.72
CA HIS A 51 -4.26 -8.07 15.66
C HIS A 51 -4.29 -8.74 17.03
N ASP A 52 -3.36 -8.37 17.92
CA ASP A 52 -3.51 -8.68 19.35
C ASP A 52 -4.60 -7.77 19.91
N PHE A 53 -5.75 -8.35 20.24
CA PHE A 53 -6.88 -7.63 20.79
C PHE A 53 -7.54 -8.41 21.93
N ASN A 54 -8.27 -7.68 22.76
CA ASN A 54 -9.22 -8.27 23.70
C ASN A 54 -10.61 -7.67 23.52
N MET A 55 -11.61 -8.55 23.49
CA MET A 55 -13.02 -8.17 23.57
C MET A 55 -13.43 -8.11 25.04
N PHE A 56 -14.14 -7.07 25.45
CA PHE A 56 -14.58 -6.89 26.83
C PHE A 56 -15.97 -6.27 26.91
N LEU A 57 -16.68 -6.54 28.01
CA LEU A 57 -17.94 -5.90 28.33
C LEU A 57 -17.67 -4.65 29.17
N SER A 58 -18.13 -3.48 28.73
CA SER A 58 -17.90 -2.21 29.43
C SER A 58 -18.55 -2.21 30.82
N GLN A 59 -17.79 -1.86 31.85
CA GLN A 59 -18.31 -1.74 33.22
C GLN A 59 -18.84 -0.32 33.52
N ALA A 60 -18.39 0.66 32.75
CA ALA A 60 -18.76 2.08 32.83
C ALA A 60 -19.10 2.61 31.43
N GLY A 61 -19.59 3.85 31.35
CA GLY A 61 -19.70 4.55 30.07
C GLY A 61 -18.33 4.79 29.42
N GLY A 62 -18.29 4.94 28.10
CA GLY A 62 -17.04 5.13 27.34
C GLY A 62 -17.30 5.63 25.92
N ALA A 63 -16.24 5.80 25.13
CA ALA A 63 -16.32 6.27 23.75
C ALA A 63 -15.37 5.50 22.83
N CYS A 64 -15.73 5.40 21.55
CA CYS A 64 -14.88 4.80 20.53
C CYS A 64 -13.70 5.72 20.18
N ASP A 65 -12.49 5.21 20.36
CA ASP A 65 -11.21 5.89 20.11
C ASP A 65 -10.70 5.69 18.67
N CYS A 66 -11.47 5.03 17.80
CA CYS A 66 -11.07 4.80 16.42
C CYS A 66 -10.88 6.15 15.69
N GLY A 67 -9.68 6.36 15.14
CA GLY A 67 -9.28 7.63 14.51
C GLY A 67 -8.80 8.70 15.49
N ASP A 68 -8.66 8.42 16.79
CA ASP A 68 -8.01 9.32 17.75
C ASP A 68 -6.49 9.04 17.84
N ASN A 69 -5.73 9.87 17.12
CA ASN A 69 -4.28 9.75 17.01
C ASN A 69 -3.51 9.99 18.33
N SER A 70 -4.17 10.47 19.39
CA SER A 70 -3.55 10.62 20.70
C SER A 70 -3.46 9.30 21.48
N VAL A 71 -4.30 8.31 21.15
CA VAL A 71 -4.44 7.05 21.90
C VAL A 71 -4.39 5.80 21.02
N MET A 72 -4.51 5.95 19.70
CA MET A 72 -4.43 4.90 18.71
C MET A 72 -3.37 5.24 17.67
N ARG A 73 -2.44 4.32 17.43
CA ARG A 73 -1.54 4.31 16.28
C ARG A 73 -2.43 4.26 15.04
N GLU A 74 -2.30 5.26 14.17
CA GLU A 74 -2.86 5.15 12.83
C GLU A 74 -2.35 3.85 12.21
N ASP A 75 -3.23 3.05 11.60
CA ASP A 75 -2.81 1.89 10.80
C ASP A 75 -1.58 2.28 9.98
N GLY A 76 -0.51 1.47 10.10
CA GLY A 76 0.90 1.89 10.29
C GLY A 76 1.60 2.78 9.25
N TYR A 77 0.86 3.44 8.36
CA TYR A 77 1.38 4.14 7.19
C TYR A 77 0.65 5.47 6.88
N ARG A 78 -0.40 5.86 7.61
CA ARG A 78 -1.13 7.14 7.37
C ARG A 78 -0.27 8.40 7.55
N HIS A 79 0.78 8.31 8.36
CA HIS A 79 1.76 9.39 8.52
C HIS A 79 2.62 9.63 7.27
N PHE A 80 2.61 8.72 6.28
CA PHE A 80 3.28 8.94 5.00
C PHE A 80 2.52 9.98 4.18
N PRO A 81 3.17 11.10 3.78
CA PRO A 81 2.50 12.16 3.04
C PRO A 81 1.81 11.71 1.75
N ALA A 82 2.37 10.72 1.05
CA ALA A 82 1.80 10.17 -0.19
C ALA A 82 0.48 9.41 0.02
N LEU A 83 0.26 8.87 1.23
CA LEU A 83 -0.94 8.13 1.63
C LEU A 83 -1.97 9.04 2.31
N ALA A 84 -1.72 10.35 2.39
CA ALA A 84 -2.63 11.29 3.01
C ALA A 84 -4.02 11.25 2.34
N PRO A 85 -5.12 11.21 3.13
CA PRO A 85 -6.49 11.11 2.63
C PRO A 85 -6.99 12.41 2.00
N ARG A 86 -6.21 13.50 2.08
CA ARG A 86 -6.47 14.76 1.38
C ARG A 86 -5.16 15.29 0.81
N LEU A 87 -5.17 15.60 -0.48
CA LEU A 87 -4.08 16.34 -1.10
C LEU A 87 -4.23 17.82 -0.76
N LYS A 88 -3.12 18.43 -0.33
CA LYS A 88 -3.01 19.88 -0.15
C LYS A 88 -1.96 20.38 -1.12
N HIS A 89 -2.39 21.06 -2.17
CA HIS A 89 -1.48 21.70 -3.11
C HIS A 89 -1.24 23.15 -2.68
N THR A 90 0.01 23.53 -2.70
CA THR A 90 0.55 24.86 -2.37
C THR A 90 1.31 25.45 -3.54
N THR A 91 1.65 24.65 -4.55
CA THR A 91 2.37 25.05 -5.74
C THR A 91 1.59 24.73 -7.02
N LEU A 92 1.91 25.45 -8.10
CA LEU A 92 1.33 25.18 -9.42
C LEU A 92 1.74 23.79 -9.95
N LEU A 93 2.95 23.33 -9.63
CA LEU A 93 3.45 22.01 -10.01
C LEU A 93 2.61 20.88 -9.41
N GLU A 94 2.23 21.00 -8.13
CA GLU A 94 1.35 20.04 -7.45
C GLU A 94 -0.03 19.97 -8.10
N GLU A 95 -0.59 21.11 -8.48
CA GLU A 95 -1.83 21.16 -9.26
C GLU A 95 -1.65 20.50 -10.63
N PHE A 96 -0.59 20.82 -11.38
CA PHE A 96 -0.34 20.19 -12.67
C PHE A 96 -0.28 18.67 -12.57
N ILE A 97 0.44 18.13 -11.58
CA ILE A 97 0.53 16.68 -11.36
C ILE A 97 -0.83 16.10 -11.00
N PHE A 98 -1.60 16.75 -10.13
CA PHE A 98 -2.96 16.32 -9.84
C PHE A 98 -3.82 16.21 -11.10
N TRP A 99 -3.75 17.21 -11.98
CA TRP A 99 -4.49 17.20 -13.25
C TRP A 99 -3.95 16.16 -14.23
N THR A 100 -2.65 15.90 -14.24
CA THR A 100 -2.05 14.78 -15.00
C THR A 100 -2.66 13.45 -14.58
N PHE A 101 -2.76 13.17 -13.28
CA PHE A 101 -3.37 11.93 -12.78
C PHE A 101 -4.87 11.88 -13.07
N LYS A 102 -5.58 12.97 -12.80
CA LYS A 102 -7.04 13.05 -12.96
C LYS A 102 -7.51 12.87 -14.40
N TYR A 103 -6.73 13.35 -15.36
CA TYR A 103 -7.05 13.26 -16.79
C TYR A 103 -6.22 12.20 -17.53
N GLU A 104 -5.79 11.15 -16.82
CA GLU A 104 -5.18 9.96 -17.45
C GLU A 104 -3.93 10.29 -18.29
N PHE A 105 -3.05 11.09 -17.70
CA PHE A 105 -1.75 11.46 -18.23
C PHE A 105 -1.83 12.09 -19.63
N PRO A 106 -2.46 13.27 -19.79
CA PRO A 106 -2.56 13.91 -21.10
C PRO A 106 -1.18 14.17 -21.72
N GLN A 107 -0.96 13.72 -22.96
CA GLN A 107 0.36 13.73 -23.59
C GLN A 107 1.00 15.13 -23.63
N ASN A 108 0.22 16.17 -23.88
CA ASN A 108 0.69 17.56 -23.90
C ASN A 108 1.18 18.03 -22.50
N VAL A 109 0.47 17.66 -21.44
CA VAL A 109 0.86 17.98 -20.06
C VAL A 109 2.10 17.18 -19.66
N VAL A 110 2.12 15.88 -19.96
CA VAL A 110 3.28 15.01 -19.69
C VAL A 110 4.53 15.53 -20.41
N CYS A 111 4.42 15.85 -21.71
CA CYS A 111 5.51 16.41 -22.50
C CYS A 111 6.01 17.74 -21.92
N PHE A 112 5.10 18.65 -21.57
CA PHE A 112 5.45 19.91 -20.91
C PHE A 112 6.22 19.68 -19.61
N LEU A 113 5.73 18.80 -18.74
CA LEU A 113 6.36 18.50 -17.46
C LEU A 113 7.73 17.85 -17.62
N LEU A 114 7.89 16.94 -18.59
CA LEU A 114 9.15 16.21 -18.81
C LEU A 114 10.21 17.04 -19.55
N ASN A 115 9.82 17.99 -20.40
CA ASN A 115 10.78 18.85 -21.12
C ASN A 115 11.57 19.80 -20.21
N MET A 116 11.11 20.01 -18.98
CA MET A 116 11.79 20.84 -17.97
C MET A 116 12.76 20.04 -17.08
N LEU A 117 12.88 18.71 -17.28
CA LEU A 117 13.80 17.85 -16.53
C LEU A 117 15.30 18.22 -16.58
N PRO A 118 15.83 18.96 -17.57
CA PRO A 118 17.22 19.42 -17.51
C PRO A 118 17.52 20.28 -16.26
N ASP A 119 16.53 21.02 -15.75
CA ASP A 119 16.62 21.73 -14.48
C ASP A 119 16.52 20.73 -13.32
N GLN A 120 17.60 20.60 -12.54
CA GLN A 120 17.70 19.57 -11.50
C GLN A 120 16.82 19.85 -10.29
N ASP A 121 16.64 21.11 -9.91
CA ASP A 121 15.78 21.50 -8.80
C ASP A 121 14.32 21.19 -9.16
N TYR A 122 13.90 21.57 -10.38
CA TYR A 122 12.60 21.20 -10.91
C TYR A 122 12.41 19.68 -10.97
N LYS A 123 13.40 18.93 -11.48
CA LYS A 123 13.34 17.46 -11.53
C LYS A 123 13.11 16.84 -10.16
N GLU A 124 13.77 17.35 -9.14
CA GLU A 124 13.55 16.92 -7.76
C GLU A 124 12.12 17.21 -7.29
N HIS A 125 11.63 18.44 -7.49
CA HIS A 125 10.27 18.82 -7.08
C HIS A 125 9.20 18.03 -7.83
N LEU A 126 9.37 17.82 -9.13
CA LEU A 126 8.47 17.03 -9.97
C LEU A 126 8.41 15.58 -9.48
N THR A 127 9.57 14.97 -9.22
CA THR A 127 9.66 13.59 -8.76
C THR A 127 9.01 13.43 -7.38
N ARG A 128 9.30 14.34 -6.44
CA ARG A 128 8.67 14.35 -5.11
C ARG A 128 7.15 14.47 -5.21
N THR A 129 6.67 15.40 -6.05
CA THR A 129 5.23 15.62 -6.26
C THR A 129 4.54 14.39 -6.87
N PHE A 130 5.21 13.72 -7.82
CA PHE A 130 4.73 12.47 -8.39
C PHE A 130 4.59 11.37 -7.33
N VAL A 131 5.60 11.22 -6.45
CA VAL A 131 5.56 10.28 -5.32
C VAL A 131 4.39 10.56 -4.38
N LEU A 132 4.11 11.83 -4.07
CA LEU A 132 2.96 12.21 -3.24
C LEU A 132 1.62 11.79 -3.85
N HIS A 133 1.55 11.61 -5.16
CA HIS A 133 0.36 11.16 -5.88
C HIS A 133 0.36 9.66 -6.16
N TYR A 134 1.48 8.95 -5.97
CA TYR A 134 1.70 7.57 -6.42
C TYR A 134 0.60 6.60 -5.96
N ALA A 135 0.13 6.72 -4.72
CA ALA A 135 -0.93 5.87 -4.16
C ALA A 135 -2.29 5.96 -4.89
N ARG A 136 -2.44 6.92 -5.81
CA ARG A 136 -3.65 7.10 -6.61
C ARG A 136 -3.56 6.40 -7.96
N ILE A 137 -2.37 5.96 -8.40
CA ILE A 137 -2.19 5.22 -9.67
C ILE A 137 -3.16 4.04 -9.77
N PRO A 138 -3.34 3.17 -8.74
CA PRO A 138 -4.32 2.09 -8.80
C PRO A 138 -5.74 2.56 -9.12
N LEU A 139 -6.18 3.65 -8.48
CA LEU A 139 -7.55 4.17 -8.64
C LEU A 139 -7.79 4.68 -10.06
N VAL A 140 -6.79 5.35 -10.65
CA VAL A 140 -6.89 5.87 -12.02
C VAL A 140 -6.85 4.71 -13.03
N LEU A 141 -5.97 3.73 -12.85
CA LEU A 141 -5.88 2.57 -13.74
C LEU A 141 -7.15 1.70 -13.72
N GLU A 142 -7.68 1.42 -12.52
CA GLU A 142 -8.92 0.63 -12.38
C GLU A 142 -10.14 1.33 -13.01
N GLY A 143 -10.17 2.67 -12.96
CA GLY A 143 -11.27 3.49 -13.45
C GLY A 143 -11.18 3.87 -14.94
N SER A 144 -10.01 3.76 -15.56
CA SER A 144 -9.79 4.17 -16.96
C SER A 144 -10.60 3.33 -17.93
N ALA A 145 -11.00 3.89 -19.07
CA ALA A 145 -11.61 3.13 -20.17
C ALA A 145 -10.58 2.38 -21.03
N ASP A 146 -9.31 2.79 -20.97
CA ASP A 146 -8.20 2.24 -21.77
C ASP A 146 -6.93 2.11 -20.90
N PRO A 147 -6.88 1.11 -20.00
CA PRO A 147 -5.81 0.98 -19.03
C PRO A 147 -4.48 0.54 -19.65
N ASP A 148 -4.47 -0.09 -20.83
CA ASP A 148 -3.22 -0.44 -21.52
C ASP A 148 -2.48 0.82 -21.95
N THR A 149 -3.18 1.74 -22.63
CA THR A 149 -2.59 3.03 -23.02
C THR A 149 -2.19 3.85 -21.79
N LEU A 150 -3.05 3.93 -20.78
CA LEU A 150 -2.74 4.66 -19.54
C LEU A 150 -1.52 4.07 -18.82
N SER A 151 -1.43 2.73 -18.71
CA SER A 151 -0.30 2.01 -18.12
C SER A 151 1.03 2.41 -18.76
N ASN A 152 1.06 2.44 -20.10
CA ASN A 152 2.24 2.87 -20.85
C ASN A 152 2.62 4.33 -20.55
N ARG A 153 1.66 5.23 -20.41
CA ARG A 153 1.92 6.65 -20.07
C ARG A 153 2.43 6.83 -18.65
N VAL A 154 1.89 6.07 -17.69
CA VAL A 154 2.37 6.06 -16.31
C VAL A 154 3.83 5.64 -16.27
N VAL A 155 4.16 4.49 -16.87
CA VAL A 155 5.53 3.96 -16.93
C VAL A 155 6.48 4.89 -17.68
N HIS A 156 6.04 5.47 -18.80
CA HIS A 156 6.83 6.43 -19.55
C HIS A 156 7.21 7.65 -18.71
N MET A 157 6.29 8.17 -17.88
CA MET A 157 6.61 9.29 -17.00
C MET A 157 7.49 8.84 -15.81
N SER A 158 7.11 7.76 -15.12
CA SER A 158 7.80 7.30 -13.92
C SER A 158 9.24 6.86 -14.19
N VAL A 159 9.55 6.20 -15.30
CA VAL A 159 10.92 5.80 -15.65
C VAL A 159 11.84 7.02 -15.81
N GLN A 160 11.33 8.14 -16.34
CA GLN A 160 12.10 9.38 -16.47
C GLN A 160 12.42 10.02 -15.10
N LEU A 161 11.53 9.84 -14.13
CA LEU A 161 11.67 10.38 -12.78
C LEU A 161 12.56 9.50 -11.88
N PHE A 162 12.41 8.18 -11.95
CA PHE A 162 13.10 7.23 -11.07
C PHE A 162 14.40 6.65 -11.64
N SER A 163 14.82 7.06 -12.85
CA SER A 163 16.09 6.63 -13.47
C SER A 163 17.35 7.13 -12.76
N ASN A 164 17.25 8.22 -11.98
CA ASN A 164 18.38 8.76 -11.22
C ASN A 164 18.46 8.11 -9.84
N GLU A 165 19.50 7.32 -9.58
CA GLU A 165 19.70 6.59 -8.32
C GLU A 165 19.65 7.52 -7.09
N ALA A 166 20.35 8.65 -7.12
CA ALA A 166 20.41 9.56 -5.98
C ALA A 166 19.04 10.17 -5.65
N LEU A 167 18.24 10.50 -6.66
CA LEU A 167 16.89 11.03 -6.46
C LEU A 167 15.91 9.94 -6.02
N ALA A 168 15.98 8.74 -6.62
CA ALA A 168 15.18 7.59 -6.20
C ALA A 168 15.45 7.25 -4.73
N LEU A 169 16.74 7.21 -4.33
CA LEU A 169 17.15 6.98 -2.95
C LEU A 169 16.58 8.04 -2.00
N ARG A 170 16.63 9.34 -2.36
CA ARG A 170 16.00 10.41 -1.56
C ARG A 170 14.49 10.22 -1.42
N CYS A 171 13.80 9.78 -2.47
CA CYS A 171 12.36 9.50 -2.40
C CYS A 171 12.06 8.29 -1.50
N VAL A 172 12.88 7.24 -1.53
CA VAL A 172 12.74 6.10 -0.62
C VAL A 172 12.93 6.53 0.84
N GLN A 173 13.95 7.33 1.13
CA GLN A 173 14.27 7.75 2.50
C GLN A 173 13.31 8.81 3.06
N SER A 174 12.93 9.80 2.26
CA SER A 174 12.16 10.97 2.74
C SER A 174 10.65 10.87 2.52
N LEU A 175 10.20 10.03 1.58
CA LEU A 175 8.79 9.87 1.21
C LEU A 175 8.32 8.41 1.25
N GLN A 176 9.18 7.50 1.76
CA GLN A 176 8.86 6.09 1.95
C GLN A 176 8.36 5.43 0.66
N LEU A 177 8.96 5.79 -0.48
CA LEU A 177 8.52 5.38 -1.82
C LEU A 177 8.26 3.87 -1.95
N LEU A 178 9.15 3.02 -1.44
CA LEU A 178 8.97 1.57 -1.52
C LEU A 178 7.73 1.10 -0.75
N HIS A 179 7.48 1.63 0.45
CA HIS A 179 6.27 1.31 1.20
C HIS A 179 5.03 1.75 0.45
N VAL A 180 5.05 2.96 -0.12
CA VAL A 180 3.93 3.49 -0.92
C VAL A 180 3.65 2.59 -2.12
N MET A 181 4.69 2.11 -2.83
CA MET A 181 4.54 1.18 -3.95
C MET A 181 3.93 -0.17 -3.53
N VAL A 182 4.48 -0.82 -2.51
CA VAL A 182 4.01 -2.13 -2.04
C VAL A 182 2.59 -2.05 -1.47
N LEU A 183 2.28 -1.00 -0.70
CA LEU A 183 0.92 -0.76 -0.20
C LEU A 183 -0.06 -0.53 -1.35
N SER A 184 0.31 0.25 -2.37
CA SER A 184 -0.55 0.50 -3.53
C SER A 184 -0.87 -0.78 -4.29
N LEU A 185 0.12 -1.67 -4.47
CA LEU A 185 -0.07 -3.00 -5.06
C LEU A 185 -0.99 -3.88 -4.21
N ARG A 186 -0.71 -3.98 -2.90
CA ARG A 186 -1.51 -4.78 -1.97
C ARG A 186 -2.96 -4.32 -1.93
N LEU A 187 -3.20 -3.02 -1.87
CA LEU A 187 -4.53 -2.44 -1.85
C LEU A 187 -5.31 -2.69 -3.15
N MET A 188 -4.62 -2.66 -4.30
CA MET A 188 -5.21 -3.04 -5.58
C MET A 188 -5.62 -4.52 -5.59
N MET A 189 -4.72 -5.42 -5.13
CA MET A 189 -4.99 -6.87 -5.10
C MET A 189 -6.07 -7.24 -4.07
N ALA A 190 -6.14 -6.55 -2.94
CA ALA A 190 -7.11 -6.85 -1.88
C ALA A 190 -8.56 -6.76 -2.36
N LYS A 191 -8.85 -5.90 -3.34
CA LYS A 191 -10.19 -5.74 -3.95
C LYS A 191 -10.64 -6.93 -4.79
N VAL A 192 -9.69 -7.75 -5.23
CA VAL A 192 -9.94 -8.92 -6.07
C VAL A 192 -9.70 -10.24 -5.33
N LEU A 193 -9.43 -10.18 -4.02
CA LEU A 193 -9.40 -11.38 -3.18
C LEU A 193 -10.80 -11.95 -2.99
N VAL A 194 -10.96 -13.23 -3.30
CA VAL A 194 -12.17 -14.02 -3.09
C VAL A 194 -11.86 -15.26 -2.26
N ARG A 195 -12.88 -15.88 -1.67
CA ARG A 195 -12.70 -17.17 -0.99
C ARG A 195 -12.41 -18.25 -2.02
N ALA A 196 -11.41 -19.10 -1.76
CA ALA A 196 -11.00 -20.16 -2.70
C ALA A 196 -12.10 -21.21 -2.93
N GLU A 197 -12.89 -21.50 -1.90
CA GLU A 197 -14.01 -22.43 -1.97
C GLU A 197 -15.30 -21.76 -1.48
N PRO A 198 -16.32 -21.58 -2.33
CA PRO A 198 -17.61 -21.01 -1.94
C PRO A 198 -18.36 -21.83 -0.87
N HIS A 199 -18.00 -23.11 -0.71
CA HIS A 199 -18.68 -24.06 0.18
C HIS A 199 -17.78 -24.59 1.31
N ALA A 200 -16.57 -24.06 1.46
CA ALA A 200 -15.73 -24.43 2.58
C ALA A 200 -16.38 -24.03 3.91
N PRO A 201 -16.17 -24.82 4.98
CA PRO A 201 -16.64 -24.49 6.32
C PRO A 201 -16.15 -23.08 6.70
N ALA A 202 -16.97 -22.32 7.44
CA ALA A 202 -16.70 -20.92 7.78
C ALA A 202 -15.36 -20.65 8.50
N ALA A 203 -14.68 -21.70 8.97
CA ALA A 203 -13.34 -21.66 9.54
C ALA A 203 -12.21 -21.57 8.49
N SER A 204 -12.45 -21.91 7.22
CA SER A 204 -11.47 -21.75 6.15
C SER A 204 -11.35 -20.27 5.77
N ARG A 205 -10.23 -19.66 6.15
CA ARG A 205 -9.90 -18.25 5.85
C ARG A 205 -9.11 -18.10 4.54
N HIS A 206 -8.89 -19.18 3.79
CA HIS A 206 -8.06 -19.16 2.58
C HIS A 206 -8.70 -18.30 1.47
N ARG A 207 -8.03 -17.20 1.11
CA ARG A 207 -8.42 -16.30 0.03
C ARG A 207 -7.42 -16.37 -1.12
N VAL A 208 -7.92 -16.20 -2.34
CA VAL A 208 -7.17 -16.23 -3.59
C VAL A 208 -7.59 -15.06 -4.47
N ILE A 209 -6.72 -14.64 -5.39
CA ILE A 209 -7.05 -13.59 -6.35
C ILE A 209 -7.99 -14.14 -7.43
N ASP A 210 -9.11 -13.44 -7.65
CA ASP A 210 -10.00 -13.69 -8.78
C ASP A 210 -9.39 -13.11 -10.07
N CYS A 211 -8.71 -13.97 -10.82
CA CYS A 211 -8.10 -13.63 -12.10
C CYS A 211 -9.10 -13.25 -13.20
N THR A 212 -10.42 -13.40 -12.96
CA THR A 212 -11.44 -12.97 -13.93
C THR A 212 -11.73 -11.47 -13.85
N ARG A 213 -11.32 -10.83 -12.76
CA ARG A 213 -11.50 -9.40 -12.51
C ARG A 213 -10.63 -8.57 -13.46
N ARG A 214 -11.15 -7.38 -13.78
CA ARG A 214 -10.52 -6.41 -14.68
C ARG A 214 -9.06 -6.14 -14.35
N VAL A 215 -8.75 -5.90 -13.08
CA VAL A 215 -7.39 -5.66 -12.57
C VAL A 215 -6.37 -6.70 -13.06
N MET A 216 -6.80 -7.96 -13.13
CA MET A 216 -5.96 -9.09 -13.54
C MET A 216 -5.97 -9.28 -15.05
N LYS A 217 -7.15 -9.22 -15.69
CA LYS A 217 -7.30 -9.42 -17.15
C LYS A 217 -6.63 -8.34 -17.99
N GLU A 218 -6.75 -7.08 -17.57
CA GLU A 218 -6.20 -5.91 -18.27
C GLU A 218 -4.86 -5.48 -17.65
N HIS A 219 -4.23 -6.34 -16.85
CA HIS A 219 -2.90 -6.14 -16.27
C HIS A 219 -2.70 -4.77 -15.57
N CYS A 220 -3.74 -4.19 -14.96
CA CYS A 220 -3.71 -2.86 -14.36
C CYS A 220 -2.64 -2.68 -13.27
N TYR A 221 -2.13 -3.77 -12.69
CA TYR A 221 -1.07 -3.74 -11.68
C TYR A 221 0.34 -3.58 -12.25
N TRP A 222 0.52 -3.87 -13.54
CA TRP A 222 1.84 -3.95 -14.17
C TRP A 222 2.67 -2.65 -14.06
N PRO A 223 2.11 -1.42 -14.20
CA PRO A 223 2.88 -0.19 -14.02
C PRO A 223 3.54 -0.09 -12.65
N LEU A 224 2.85 -0.52 -11.58
CA LEU A 224 3.39 -0.47 -10.23
C LEU A 224 4.53 -1.49 -10.04
N VAL A 225 4.40 -2.68 -10.62
CA VAL A 225 5.47 -3.70 -10.60
C VAL A 225 6.68 -3.23 -11.41
N SER A 226 6.46 -2.62 -12.57
CA SER A 226 7.50 -2.05 -13.42
C SER A 226 8.30 -0.98 -12.67
N ASP A 227 7.61 -0.04 -12.02
CA ASP A 227 8.22 1.02 -11.23
C ASP A 227 9.00 0.48 -10.03
N PHE A 228 8.41 -0.48 -9.29
CA PHE A 228 9.06 -1.10 -8.15
C PHE A 228 10.37 -1.79 -8.57
N ASN A 229 10.35 -2.55 -9.68
CA ASN A 229 11.54 -3.18 -10.23
C ASN A 229 12.57 -2.14 -10.71
N ASN A 230 12.13 -1.06 -11.36
CA ASN A 230 13.01 0.01 -11.81
C ASN A 230 13.72 0.67 -10.62
N VAL A 231 13.00 0.95 -9.53
CA VAL A 231 13.58 1.51 -8.31
C VAL A 231 14.52 0.52 -7.60
N LEU A 232 14.16 -0.77 -7.53
CA LEU A 232 15.02 -1.82 -6.96
C LEU A 232 16.24 -2.17 -7.83
N SER A 233 16.27 -1.76 -9.10
CA SER A 233 17.46 -1.94 -9.95
C SER A 233 18.65 -1.12 -9.47
N HIS A 234 18.40 -0.06 -8.69
CA HIS A 234 19.43 0.72 -8.04
C HIS A 234 19.97 -0.01 -6.80
N ARG A 235 21.27 -0.29 -6.79
CA ARG A 235 21.92 -1.07 -5.71
C ARG A 235 21.68 -0.47 -4.33
N SER A 236 21.80 0.85 -4.18
CA SER A 236 21.59 1.51 -2.88
C SER A 236 20.17 1.33 -2.35
N VAL A 237 19.18 1.35 -3.23
CA VAL A 237 17.77 1.15 -2.88
C VAL A 237 17.47 -0.31 -2.57
N ALA A 238 18.00 -1.25 -3.34
CA ALA A 238 17.84 -2.68 -3.07
C ALA A 238 18.40 -3.07 -1.69
N LEU A 239 19.53 -2.49 -1.28
CA LEU A 239 20.09 -2.71 0.04
C LEU A 239 19.18 -2.17 1.15
N LEU A 240 18.60 -0.97 0.97
CA LEU A 240 17.64 -0.43 1.94
C LEU A 240 16.38 -1.29 2.05
N PHE A 241 15.86 -1.80 0.91
CA PHE A 241 14.73 -2.72 0.92
C PHE A 241 15.03 -3.96 1.76
N LEU A 242 16.18 -4.60 1.55
CA LEU A 242 16.58 -5.82 2.25
C LEU A 242 16.92 -5.60 3.75
N GLN A 243 17.20 -4.35 4.15
CA GLN A 243 17.45 -3.98 5.54
C GLN A 243 16.17 -3.64 6.33
N ASP A 244 15.06 -3.44 5.63
CA ASP A 244 13.78 -3.08 6.22
C ASP A 244 12.89 -4.32 6.40
N ASP A 245 13.00 -4.95 7.57
CA ASP A 245 12.24 -6.17 7.90
C ASP A 245 10.73 -6.00 7.72
N ALA A 246 10.18 -4.82 8.03
CA ALA A 246 8.75 -4.54 7.93
C ALA A 246 8.30 -4.48 6.46
N LEU A 247 9.09 -3.82 5.61
CA LEU A 247 8.82 -3.73 4.19
C LEU A 247 8.99 -5.09 3.47
N VAL A 248 10.00 -5.87 3.86
CA VAL A 248 10.20 -7.24 3.36
C VAL A 248 9.04 -8.14 3.76
N HIS A 249 8.58 -8.06 5.02
CA HIS A 249 7.39 -8.78 5.47
C HIS A 249 6.15 -8.38 4.66
N MET A 250 5.94 -7.08 4.44
CA MET A 250 4.82 -6.58 3.64
C MET A 250 4.87 -7.11 2.20
N TRP A 251 6.07 -7.18 1.61
CA TRP A 251 6.27 -7.75 0.29
C TRP A 251 5.93 -9.25 0.26
N PHE A 252 6.35 -10.03 1.25
CA PHE A 252 5.99 -11.45 1.33
C PHE A 252 4.49 -11.66 1.53
N GLU A 253 3.83 -10.86 2.36
CA GLU A 253 2.37 -10.89 2.51
C GLU A 253 1.67 -10.63 1.17
N PHE A 254 2.17 -9.66 0.39
CA PHE A 254 1.68 -9.42 -0.96
C PHE A 254 1.87 -10.63 -1.89
N LEU A 255 3.07 -11.24 -1.89
CA LEU A 255 3.33 -12.44 -2.70
C LEU A 255 2.42 -13.61 -2.30
N SER A 256 2.12 -13.78 -1.01
CA SER A 256 1.19 -14.80 -0.53
C SER A 256 -0.22 -14.61 -1.11
N MET A 257 -0.68 -13.37 -1.34
CA MET A 257 -1.97 -13.13 -2.00
C MET A 257 -2.01 -13.72 -3.42
N LEU A 258 -0.87 -13.74 -4.13
CA LEU A 258 -0.76 -14.29 -5.50
C LEU A 258 -0.68 -15.82 -5.54
N GLN A 259 -0.29 -16.45 -4.42
CA GLN A 259 -0.13 -17.89 -4.29
C GLN A 259 -1.32 -18.56 -3.58
N GLY A 260 -2.27 -17.75 -3.07
CA GLY A 260 -3.29 -18.15 -2.12
C GLY A 260 -2.81 -17.94 -0.68
N GLU A 261 -3.63 -17.29 0.16
CA GLU A 261 -3.36 -17.08 1.60
C GLU A 261 -3.33 -18.43 2.34
N CYS A 262 -2.27 -19.23 2.18
CA CYS A 262 -1.93 -20.28 3.14
C CYS A 262 -1.54 -19.58 4.43
N ASP A 263 -2.27 -19.83 5.52
CA ASP A 263 -1.91 -19.40 6.88
C ASP A 263 -0.38 -19.47 7.07
N LEU A 264 0.25 -18.35 7.41
CA LEU A 264 1.72 -18.28 7.59
C LEU A 264 2.22 -19.31 8.62
N ALA A 265 1.32 -19.74 9.52
CA ALA A 265 1.53 -20.85 10.46
C ALA A 265 1.81 -22.18 9.75
N ILE A 266 1.19 -22.46 8.60
CA ILE A 266 1.38 -23.68 7.81
C ILE A 266 2.73 -23.64 7.09
N GLN A 267 3.13 -22.49 6.53
CA GLN A 267 4.44 -22.35 5.89
C GLN A 267 5.60 -22.50 6.89
N LEU A 268 5.48 -21.96 8.11
CA LEU A 268 6.49 -22.16 9.16
C LEU A 268 6.57 -23.64 9.61
N SER A 269 5.44 -24.35 9.68
CA SER A 269 5.47 -25.80 9.96
C SER A 269 6.02 -26.64 8.81
N LEU A 270 5.86 -26.22 7.54
CA LEU A 270 6.48 -26.86 6.37
C LEU A 270 7.98 -26.56 6.30
N ALA A 271 8.40 -25.32 6.59
CA ALA A 271 9.81 -24.94 6.68
C ALA A 271 10.53 -25.67 7.85
N ALA A 272 9.84 -25.93 8.96
CA ALA A 272 10.34 -26.74 10.06
C ALA A 272 10.37 -28.26 9.76
N ALA A 273 9.54 -28.74 8.81
CA ALA A 273 9.51 -30.13 8.38
C ALA A 273 10.58 -30.47 7.31
N VAL A 274 11.17 -29.45 6.67
CA VAL A 274 12.29 -29.63 5.75
C VAL A 274 13.60 -29.61 6.55
N LYS A 275 14.18 -30.79 6.80
CA LYS A 275 15.55 -30.92 7.30
C LYS A 275 16.50 -30.08 6.42
N PRO A 276 17.54 -29.44 6.99
CA PRO A 276 18.42 -28.57 6.23
C PRO A 276 19.22 -29.40 5.23
N ALA A 277 18.78 -29.41 3.98
CA ALA A 277 19.64 -29.75 2.86
C ALA A 277 20.45 -28.48 2.54
N ARG A 278 21.78 -28.58 2.61
CA ARG A 278 22.72 -27.49 2.24
C ARG A 278 22.26 -26.83 0.93
N PRO A 279 22.12 -25.49 0.87
CA PRO A 279 21.76 -24.84 -0.36
C PRO A 279 22.93 -24.89 -1.35
N ARG A 280 22.74 -25.56 -2.50
CA ARG A 280 23.53 -25.36 -3.72
C ARG A 280 23.01 -24.12 -4.46
N VAL A 281 23.10 -22.96 -3.82
CA VAL A 281 22.76 -21.67 -4.42
C VAL A 281 23.94 -20.73 -4.21
N LEU A 282 24.98 -20.94 -5.01
CA LEU A 282 26.06 -19.95 -5.17
C LEU A 282 26.71 -19.97 -6.57
N ASP A 283 26.37 -20.91 -7.45
CA ASP A 283 27.05 -21.04 -8.76
C ASP A 283 26.29 -20.46 -9.96
N ASN A 284 25.01 -20.08 -9.85
CA ASN A 284 24.20 -19.68 -11.02
C ASN A 284 23.81 -18.19 -11.09
N VAL A 285 24.35 -17.33 -10.22
CA VAL A 285 24.10 -15.87 -10.28
C VAL A 285 25.32 -15.10 -10.85
N LEU A 286 26.44 -15.78 -11.11
CA LEU A 286 27.65 -15.17 -11.68
C LEU A 286 27.88 -15.48 -13.18
N SER A 287 26.91 -16.07 -13.89
CA SER A 287 27.04 -16.35 -15.33
C SER A 287 26.12 -15.51 -16.23
N ALA A 288 25.55 -14.43 -15.71
CA ALA A 288 24.69 -13.52 -16.46
C ALA A 288 25.02 -12.03 -16.19
N VAL A 289 26.31 -11.75 -15.98
CA VAL A 289 26.93 -10.42 -16.11
C VAL A 289 28.08 -10.55 -17.09
#